data_AF-A0A1L9GVD7-F1
#
_entry.id   AF-A0A1L9GVD7-F1
#
_cell.length_a   1.000
_cell.length_b   1.000
_cell.length_c   1.000
_cell.angle_alpha   90.00
_cell.angle_beta   90.00
_cell.angle_gamma   90.00
#
_symmetry.space_group_name_H-M   'P 1'
#
loop_
_entity.id
_entity.type
_entity.pdbx_description
1 polymer ?
#
loop_
_entity_poly.entity_id
_entity_poly.type
_entity_poly.pdbx_seq_one_letter_code
_entity_poly.pdbx_strand_id
1 'polypeptide(L)'
;MPKSQNPIYALGYSNLEIAKFIKILKSHSVDTLVDVRTIPKSRHQPDFNEARLSSRLKRNGIEYVHFKELGGLRKPSKESINMGWRNESFRGFADYMQTRAFASAVLKLIGLSRKHTLAMMCAEGNPFRCHRSLIADALTVRGRKVYHISGISGSRPHELTSFAKVKGTKITYPKSRSA
;
A
#
# COMPACT_ATOMS: atom_id res chain seq x y z
N MET A 1 16.41 -7.33 23.26
CA MET A 1 15.11 -7.77 22.72
C MET A 1 14.80 -6.98 21.45
N PRO A 2 14.47 -7.61 20.30
CA PRO A 2 14.08 -6.83 19.13
C PRO A 2 12.81 -6.04 19.47
N LYS A 3 12.85 -4.70 19.29
CA LYS A 3 11.67 -3.84 19.51
C LYS A 3 10.47 -4.41 18.77
N SER A 4 9.35 -4.55 19.47
CA SER A 4 8.03 -4.80 18.86
C SER A 4 7.88 -3.90 17.63
N GLN A 5 7.75 -4.50 16.45
CA GLN A 5 7.61 -3.76 15.20
C GLN A 5 6.13 -3.43 15.01
N ASN A 6 5.79 -2.14 14.94
CA ASN A 6 4.40 -1.71 14.70
C ASN A 6 3.87 -2.33 13.40
N PRO A 7 2.62 -2.81 13.38
CA PRO A 7 1.99 -3.27 12.16
C PRO A 7 1.86 -2.11 11.16
N ILE A 8 1.88 -2.43 9.86
CA ILE A 8 1.55 -1.49 8.80
C ILE A 8 0.13 -1.83 8.33
N TYR A 9 -0.77 -0.85 8.36
CA TYR A 9 -2.13 -1.01 7.86
C TYR A 9 -2.23 -0.62 6.38
N ALA A 10 -3.24 -1.15 5.72
CA ALA A 10 -3.60 -0.81 4.35
C ALA A 10 -5.10 -0.52 4.29
N LEU A 11 -5.49 0.61 3.71
CA LEU A 11 -6.90 1.03 3.62
C LEU A 11 -7.21 1.67 2.27
N GLY A 12 -8.30 1.21 1.65
CA GLY A 12 -8.90 1.84 0.49
C GLY A 12 -10.00 2.80 0.90
N TYR A 13 -10.00 4.03 0.40
CA TYR A 13 -11.09 4.95 0.76
C TYR A 13 -12.38 4.67 0.00
N SER A 14 -12.33 4.20 -1.25
CA SER A 14 -13.49 3.85 -2.08
C SER A 14 -14.61 4.92 -2.01
N ASN A 15 -15.77 4.56 -1.49
CA ASN A 15 -16.93 5.41 -1.26
C ASN A 15 -17.10 5.85 0.22
N LEU A 16 -16.07 5.67 1.07
CA LEU A 16 -16.13 6.12 2.46
C LEU A 16 -16.23 7.63 2.56
N GLU A 17 -17.11 8.12 3.42
CA GLU A 17 -17.09 9.51 3.84
C GLU A 17 -15.84 9.82 4.66
N ILE A 18 -15.34 11.05 4.56
CA ILE A 18 -14.11 11.47 5.25
C ILE A 18 -14.19 11.30 6.77
N ALA A 19 -15.36 11.56 7.38
CA ALA A 19 -15.57 11.40 8.81
C ALA A 19 -15.44 9.92 9.25
N LYS A 20 -16.06 9.00 8.48
CA LYS A 20 -15.95 7.55 8.71
C LYS A 20 -14.52 7.06 8.48
N PHE A 21 -13.85 7.55 7.44
CA PHE A 21 -12.46 7.22 7.15
C PHE A 21 -11.53 7.60 8.31
N ILE A 22 -11.64 8.82 8.83
CA ILE A 22 -10.86 9.27 10.01
C ILE A 22 -11.19 8.44 11.25
N LYS A 23 -12.47 8.11 11.48
CA LYS A 23 -12.87 7.24 12.60
C LYS A 23 -12.22 5.86 12.52
N ILE A 24 -12.14 5.28 11.33
CA ILE A 24 -11.45 4.02 11.08
C ILE A 24 -9.95 4.15 11.37
N LEU A 25 -9.28 5.20 10.89
CA LEU A 25 -7.86 5.39 11.17
C LEU A 25 -7.59 5.47 12.69
N LYS A 26 -8.41 6.25 13.41
CA LYS A 26 -8.29 6.40 14.86
C LYS A 26 -8.54 5.10 15.63
N SER A 27 -9.51 4.28 15.21
CA SER A 27 -9.80 3.01 15.89
C SER A 27 -8.68 1.98 15.77
N HIS A 28 -7.82 2.10 14.75
CA HIS A 28 -6.61 1.31 14.58
C HIS A 28 -5.35 2.03 15.11
N SER A 29 -5.52 3.13 15.85
CA SER A 29 -4.44 3.96 16.40
C SER A 29 -3.45 4.46 15.34
N VAL A 30 -3.92 4.67 14.11
CA VAL A 30 -3.10 5.21 13.02
C VAL A 30 -2.86 6.69 13.27
N ASP A 31 -1.57 7.06 13.39
CA ASP A 31 -1.10 8.42 13.60
C ASP A 31 -0.51 9.04 12.32
N THR A 32 -0.16 8.22 11.32
CA THR A 32 0.38 8.70 10.04
C THR A 32 -0.24 7.94 8.86
N LEU A 33 -0.81 8.69 7.92
CA LEU A 33 -1.38 8.17 6.68
C LEU A 33 -0.43 8.39 5.52
N VAL A 34 -0.05 7.30 4.85
CA VAL A 34 0.82 7.32 3.67
C VAL A 34 -0.02 7.17 2.42
N ASP A 35 -0.12 8.23 1.63
CA ASP A 35 -0.79 8.20 0.34
C ASP A 35 0.14 7.59 -0.73
N VAL A 36 -0.25 6.44 -1.27
CA VAL A 36 0.51 5.75 -2.33
C VAL A 36 -0.13 5.91 -3.71
N ARG A 37 -1.03 6.88 -3.90
CA ARG A 37 -1.57 7.22 -5.21
C ARG A 37 -0.52 7.94 -6.05
N THR A 38 -0.43 7.64 -7.34
CA THR A 38 0.42 8.44 -8.25
C THR A 38 -0.07 9.89 -8.33
N ILE A 39 -1.39 10.07 -8.34
CA ILE A 39 -2.05 11.38 -8.39
C ILE A 39 -3.06 11.41 -7.24
N PRO A 40 -2.82 12.21 -6.18
CA PRO A 40 -3.68 12.23 -4.99
C PRO A 40 -4.91 13.12 -5.19
N LYS A 41 -5.65 12.85 -6.27
CA LYS A 41 -6.89 13.55 -6.63
C LYS A 41 -8.02 12.56 -6.90
N SER A 42 -9.25 12.99 -6.63
CA SER A 42 -10.48 12.26 -6.92
C SER A 42 -11.58 13.26 -7.29
N ARG A 43 -12.23 13.04 -8.44
CA ARG A 43 -13.41 13.80 -8.85
C ARG A 43 -14.66 13.37 -8.08
N HIS A 44 -14.80 12.06 -7.83
CA HIS A 44 -15.96 11.48 -7.15
C HIS A 44 -15.95 11.70 -5.64
N GLN A 45 -14.76 11.82 -5.04
CA GLN A 45 -14.56 11.96 -3.61
C GLN A 45 -13.64 13.16 -3.31
N PRO A 46 -14.13 14.42 -3.48
CA PRO A 46 -13.28 15.61 -3.40
C PRO A 46 -12.57 15.82 -2.06
N ASP A 47 -13.12 15.31 -0.96
CA ASP A 47 -12.46 15.37 0.36
C ASP A 47 -11.18 14.54 0.43
N PHE A 48 -11.01 13.59 -0.49
CA PHE A 48 -9.78 12.80 -0.65
C PHE A 48 -8.78 13.44 -1.63
N ASN A 49 -9.01 14.68 -2.06
CA ASN A 49 -7.96 15.48 -2.70
C ASN A 49 -6.93 15.89 -1.66
N GLU A 50 -5.65 15.78 -2.00
CA GLU A 50 -4.50 16.01 -1.12
C GLU A 50 -4.65 17.19 -0.15
N ALA A 51 -4.93 18.40 -0.63
CA ALA A 51 -5.03 19.58 0.21
C ALA A 51 -6.15 19.47 1.28
N ARG A 52 -7.32 18.95 0.89
CA ARG A 52 -8.47 18.77 1.80
C ARG A 52 -8.20 17.66 2.79
N LEU A 53 -7.71 16.52 2.28
CA LEU A 53 -7.39 15.34 3.07
C LEU A 53 -6.33 15.66 4.13
N SER A 54 -5.20 16.26 3.73
CA SER A 54 -4.12 16.66 4.63
C SER A 54 -4.62 17.61 5.72
N SER A 55 -5.41 18.62 5.36
CA SER A 55 -6.03 19.54 6.32
C SER A 55 -6.96 18.85 7.32
N ARG A 56 -7.80 17.90 6.86
CA ARG A 56 -8.73 17.14 7.71
C ARG A 56 -8.00 16.18 8.65
N LEU A 57 -6.95 15.51 8.17
CA LEU A 57 -6.12 14.61 8.96
C LEU A 57 -5.35 15.37 10.04
N LYS A 58 -4.71 16.50 9.68
CA LYS A 58 -3.97 17.34 10.62
C LYS A 58 -4.85 17.82 11.78
N ARG A 59 -6.08 18.28 11.51
CA ARG A 59 -7.05 18.64 12.56
C ARG A 59 -7.45 17.48 13.48
N ASN A 60 -7.19 16.25 13.06
CA ASN A 60 -7.51 15.05 13.79
C ASN A 60 -6.28 14.37 14.41
N GLY A 61 -5.11 15.04 14.39
CA GLY A 61 -3.87 14.50 14.94
C GLY A 61 -3.24 13.39 14.10
N ILE A 62 -3.58 13.31 12.80
CA ILE A 62 -3.02 12.31 11.89
C ILE A 62 -2.14 13.05 10.87
N GLU A 63 -0.88 12.63 10.78
CA GLU A 63 0.05 13.13 9.77
C GLU A 63 -0.30 12.59 8.38
N TYR A 64 -0.05 13.38 7.35
CA TYR A 64 -0.24 12.98 5.96
C TYR A 64 1.11 13.05 5.23
N VAL A 65 1.46 11.96 4.55
CA VAL A 65 2.68 11.88 3.74
C VAL A 65 2.34 11.29 2.37
N HIS A 66 2.75 11.95 1.29
CA HIS A 66 2.57 11.44 -0.07
C HIS A 66 3.82 10.73 -0.56
N PHE A 67 3.73 9.42 -0.83
CA PHE A 67 4.81 8.60 -1.39
C PHE A 67 4.51 8.27 -2.85
N LYS A 68 4.74 9.25 -3.74
CA LYS A 68 4.51 9.13 -5.18
C LYS A 68 5.30 7.98 -5.81
N GLU A 69 6.48 7.66 -5.27
CA GLU A 69 7.32 6.55 -5.74
C GLU A 69 6.60 5.21 -5.62
N LEU A 70 5.72 5.05 -4.63
CA LEU A 70 4.88 3.86 -4.46
C LEU A 70 3.56 3.93 -5.28
N GLY A 71 3.45 4.89 -6.21
CA GLY A 71 2.33 5.07 -7.11
C GLY A 71 2.13 3.94 -8.14
N GLY A 72 0.87 3.53 -8.32
CA GLY A 72 0.46 2.40 -9.16
C GLY A 72 0.50 2.59 -10.68
N LEU A 73 0.53 3.83 -11.19
CA LEU A 73 0.52 4.10 -12.64
C LEU A 73 1.88 3.80 -13.28
N ARG A 74 2.13 2.52 -13.56
CA ARG A 74 3.37 2.00 -14.15
C ARG A 74 3.04 1.21 -15.42
N LYS A 75 3.90 1.33 -16.44
CA LYS A 75 3.77 0.58 -17.70
C LYS A 75 4.63 -0.69 -17.63
N PRO A 76 4.15 -1.83 -18.12
CA PRO A 76 4.95 -3.05 -18.19
C PRO A 76 6.10 -2.90 -19.19
N SER A 77 7.21 -3.59 -18.90
CA SER A 77 8.30 -3.81 -19.86
C SER A 77 7.89 -4.90 -20.85
N LYS A 78 8.38 -4.81 -22.10
CA LYS A 78 8.18 -5.85 -23.11
C LYS A 78 8.85 -7.18 -22.68
N GLU A 79 9.90 -7.08 -21.90
CA GLU A 79 10.71 -8.17 -21.34
C GLU A 79 10.28 -8.50 -19.89
N SER A 80 9.03 -8.19 -19.52
CA SER A 80 8.54 -8.42 -18.16
C SER A 80 8.71 -9.89 -17.73
N ILE A 81 9.35 -10.07 -16.58
CA ILE A 81 9.44 -11.38 -15.90
C ILE A 81 8.20 -11.69 -15.07
N ASN A 82 7.26 -10.74 -14.96
CA ASN A 82 6.07 -10.81 -14.10
C ASN A 82 4.82 -11.23 -14.88
N MET A 83 4.98 -12.19 -15.79
CA MET A 83 3.94 -12.64 -16.73
C MET A 83 2.78 -13.42 -16.07
N GLY A 84 2.83 -13.68 -14.76
CA GLY A 84 1.69 -14.19 -14.01
C GLY A 84 0.56 -13.18 -13.90
N TRP A 85 0.87 -11.87 -13.95
CA TRP A 85 -0.13 -10.82 -14.01
C TRP A 85 -0.70 -10.66 -15.42
N ARG A 86 -1.98 -11.03 -15.58
CA ARG A 86 -2.74 -10.77 -16.83
C ARG A 86 -3.04 -9.29 -17.02
N ASN A 87 -3.31 -8.56 -15.93
CA ASN A 87 -3.55 -7.12 -15.97
C ASN A 87 -2.22 -6.35 -16.14
N GLU A 88 -2.16 -5.50 -17.15
CA GLU A 88 -0.95 -4.75 -17.50
C GLU A 88 -0.51 -3.75 -16.43
N SER A 89 -1.43 -3.11 -15.71
CA SER A 89 -1.08 -2.17 -14.64
C SER A 89 -0.41 -2.87 -13.46
N PHE A 90 -0.91 -4.06 -13.09
CA PHE A 90 -0.28 -4.90 -12.07
C PHE A 90 1.10 -5.40 -12.53
N ARG A 91 1.20 -5.86 -13.80
CA ARG A 91 2.48 -6.27 -14.38
C ARG A 91 3.49 -5.12 -14.38
N GLY A 92 3.08 -3.93 -14.82
CA GLY A 92 3.93 -2.74 -14.83
C GLY A 92 4.37 -2.32 -13.44
N PHE A 93 3.49 -2.42 -12.44
CA PHE A 93 3.91 -2.18 -11.06
C PHE A 93 4.90 -3.23 -10.57
N ALA A 94 4.66 -4.52 -10.86
CA ALA A 94 5.58 -5.61 -10.51
C ALA A 94 6.96 -5.49 -11.18
N ASP A 95 7.03 -4.99 -12.42
CA ASP A 95 8.28 -4.67 -13.09
C ASP A 95 9.00 -3.51 -12.38
N TYR A 96 8.26 -2.46 -12.02
CA TYR A 96 8.79 -1.34 -11.24
C TYR A 96 9.34 -1.79 -9.88
N MET A 97 8.76 -2.83 -9.25
CA MET A 97 9.27 -3.39 -7.99
C MET A 97 10.71 -3.94 -8.09
N GLN A 98 11.21 -4.21 -9.31
CA GLN A 98 12.57 -4.69 -9.53
C GLN A 98 13.61 -3.56 -9.51
N THR A 99 13.17 -2.30 -9.45
CA THR A 99 14.06 -1.13 -9.53
C THR A 99 14.64 -0.74 -8.16
N ARG A 100 15.78 -0.05 -8.17
CA ARG A 100 16.36 0.58 -6.97
C ARG A 100 15.44 1.63 -6.36
N ALA A 101 14.70 2.36 -7.20
CA ALA A 101 13.77 3.39 -6.75
C ALA A 101 12.66 2.80 -5.86
N PHE A 102 12.05 1.67 -6.27
CA PHE A 102 11.07 0.97 -5.46
C PHE A 102 11.68 0.47 -4.14
N ALA A 103 12.86 -0.17 -4.21
CA ALA A 103 13.53 -0.68 -3.03
C ALA A 103 13.78 0.43 -1.98
N SER A 104 14.27 1.60 -2.42
CA SER A 104 14.46 2.76 -1.55
C SER A 104 13.15 3.28 -0.96
N ALA A 105 12.07 3.35 -1.74
CA ALA A 105 10.78 3.82 -1.26
C ALA A 105 10.17 2.88 -0.21
N VAL A 106 10.27 1.56 -0.40
CA VAL A 106 9.83 0.56 0.59
C VAL A 106 10.66 0.65 1.87
N LEU A 107 11.97 0.85 1.78
CA LEU A 107 12.83 1.03 2.96
C LEU A 107 12.48 2.30 3.74
N LYS A 108 12.17 3.41 3.05
CA LYS A 108 11.65 4.63 3.70
C LYS A 108 10.35 4.36 4.45
N LEU A 109 9.41 3.63 3.84
CA LEU A 109 8.14 3.26 4.47
C LEU A 109 8.36 2.39 5.71
N ILE A 110 9.27 1.41 5.64
CA ILE A 110 9.67 0.59 6.79
C ILE A 110 10.29 1.45 7.89
N GLY A 111 11.17 2.40 7.54
CA GLY A 111 11.76 3.33 8.49
C GLY A 111 10.72 4.14 9.25
N LEU A 112 9.71 4.65 8.54
CA LEU A 112 8.59 5.39 9.13
C LEU A 112 7.75 4.50 10.06
N SER A 113 7.50 3.24 9.67
CA SER A 113 6.73 2.26 10.46
C SER A 113 7.39 1.83 11.79
N ARG A 114 8.64 2.23 12.02
CA ARG A 114 9.34 1.96 13.30
C ARG A 114 9.05 3.01 14.36
N LYS A 115 8.54 4.18 13.95
CA LYS A 115 8.26 5.32 14.82
C LYS A 115 6.76 5.59 14.96
N HIS A 116 5.99 5.21 13.94
CA HIS A 116 4.57 5.53 13.77
C HIS A 116 3.73 4.27 13.54
N THR A 117 2.44 4.38 13.79
CA THR A 117 1.43 3.38 13.38
C THR A 117 0.85 3.83 12.04
N LEU A 118 1.31 3.21 10.97
CA LEU A 118 1.01 3.67 9.62
C LEU A 118 -0.19 2.99 9.00
N ALA A 119 -0.96 3.74 8.21
CA ALA A 119 -1.80 3.17 7.16
C ALA A 119 -1.34 3.67 5.78
N MET A 120 -1.08 2.75 4.85
CA MET A 120 -0.94 3.11 3.43
C MET A 120 -2.31 3.13 2.75
N MET A 121 -2.57 4.15 1.93
CA MET A 121 -3.89 4.40 1.35
C MET A 121 -3.92 4.40 -0.17
N CYS A 122 -5.04 3.97 -0.75
CA CYS A 122 -5.36 4.19 -2.16
C CYS A 122 -6.87 4.39 -2.36
N ALA A 123 -7.31 4.57 -3.61
CA ALA A 123 -8.72 4.78 -3.96
C ALA A 123 -9.56 3.51 -3.94
N GLU A 124 -9.05 2.39 -4.45
CA GLU A 124 -9.81 1.14 -4.54
C GLU A 124 -10.11 0.55 -3.15
N GLY A 125 -11.32 0.07 -2.88
CA GLY A 125 -11.70 -0.54 -1.59
C GLY A 125 -11.14 -1.95 -1.41
N ASN A 126 -11.11 -2.75 -2.49
CA ASN A 126 -10.60 -4.10 -2.48
C ASN A 126 -9.06 -4.13 -2.66
N PRO A 127 -8.28 -4.57 -1.65
CA PRO A 127 -6.82 -4.57 -1.75
C PRO A 127 -6.28 -5.42 -2.91
N PHE A 128 -6.97 -6.50 -3.30
CA PHE A 128 -6.56 -7.40 -4.39
C PHE A 128 -6.77 -6.82 -5.78
N ARG A 129 -7.49 -5.69 -5.89
CA ARG A 129 -7.71 -4.95 -7.14
C ARG A 129 -6.86 -3.67 -7.22
N CYS A 130 -5.93 -3.51 -6.29
CA CYS A 130 -5.08 -2.33 -6.17
C CYS A 130 -3.61 -2.69 -6.04
N HIS A 131 -2.71 -1.84 -6.55
CA HIS A 131 -1.26 -2.00 -6.43
C HIS A 131 -0.76 -2.02 -4.98
N ARG A 132 -1.55 -1.53 -4.02
CA ARG A 132 -1.18 -1.60 -2.59
C ARG A 132 -1.00 -3.04 -2.09
N SER A 133 -1.62 -4.03 -2.71
CA SER A 133 -1.37 -5.45 -2.40
C SER A 133 0.08 -5.84 -2.74
N LEU A 134 0.63 -5.37 -3.86
CA LEU A 134 2.02 -5.63 -4.25
C LEU A 134 3.03 -4.90 -3.34
N ILE A 135 2.65 -3.73 -2.80
CA ILE A 135 3.43 -3.06 -1.75
C ILE A 135 3.39 -3.91 -0.46
N ALA A 136 2.21 -4.41 -0.08
CA ALA A 136 2.04 -5.29 1.07
C ALA A 136 2.86 -6.59 0.93
N ASP A 137 2.93 -7.16 -0.28
CA ASP A 137 3.75 -8.32 -0.58
C ASP A 137 5.24 -8.00 -0.29
N ALA A 138 5.74 -6.88 -0.82
CA ALA A 138 7.11 -6.45 -0.62
C ALA A 138 7.47 -6.15 0.85
N LEU A 139 6.53 -5.60 1.62
CA LEU A 139 6.68 -5.37 3.06
C LEU A 139 6.72 -6.69 3.84
N THR A 140 5.85 -7.64 3.48
CA THR A 140 5.74 -8.95 4.12
C THR A 140 6.98 -9.80 3.89
N VAL A 141 7.49 -9.83 2.65
CA VAL A 141 8.78 -10.46 2.29
C VAL A 141 9.96 -9.87 3.09
N ARG A 142 9.84 -8.62 3.56
CA ARG A 142 10.84 -7.95 4.41
C ARG A 142 10.56 -8.11 5.91
N GLY A 143 9.69 -9.06 6.29
CA GLY A 143 9.40 -9.40 7.69
C GLY A 143 8.46 -8.43 8.41
N ARG A 144 7.77 -7.53 7.68
CA ARG A 144 6.76 -6.63 8.28
C ARG A 144 5.40 -7.30 8.33
N LYS A 145 4.69 -7.12 9.45
CA LYS A 145 3.28 -7.48 9.56
C LYS A 145 2.43 -6.42 8.86
N VAL A 146 1.68 -6.81 7.83
CA VAL A 146 0.76 -5.93 7.11
C VAL A 146 -0.68 -6.40 7.32
N TYR A 147 -1.59 -5.46 7.59
CA TYR A 147 -3.02 -5.74 7.78
C TYR A 147 -3.89 -4.88 6.88
N HIS A 148 -4.88 -5.48 6.24
CA HIS A 148 -5.90 -4.76 5.47
C HIS A 148 -7.06 -4.40 6.39
N ILE A 149 -7.29 -3.10 6.59
CA ILE A 149 -8.41 -2.63 7.39
C ILE A 149 -9.71 -2.84 6.59
N SER A 150 -10.69 -3.51 7.21
CA SER A 150 -12.02 -3.74 6.64
C SER A 150 -13.11 -2.90 7.32
N GLY A 151 -12.80 -2.18 8.39
CA GLY A 151 -13.74 -1.33 9.12
C GLY A 151 -13.19 -0.85 10.46
N ILE A 152 -14.07 -0.35 11.33
CA ILE A 152 -13.70 0.23 12.63
C ILE A 152 -12.97 -0.80 13.52
N SER A 153 -13.51 -2.01 13.66
CA SER A 153 -12.91 -3.07 14.49
C SER A 153 -12.22 -4.17 13.67
N GLY A 154 -12.36 -4.15 12.34
CA GLY A 154 -11.93 -5.23 11.47
C GLY A 154 -10.62 -4.92 10.76
N SER A 155 -9.65 -5.83 10.88
CA SER A 155 -8.53 -5.93 9.95
C SER A 155 -8.19 -7.40 9.71
N ARG A 156 -7.54 -7.69 8.59
CA ARG A 156 -7.10 -9.05 8.23
C ARG A 156 -5.63 -9.03 7.86
N PRO A 157 -4.82 -10.02 8.28
CA PRO A 157 -3.44 -10.10 7.86
C PRO A 157 -3.35 -10.19 6.33
N HIS A 158 -2.32 -9.58 5.76
CA HIS A 158 -2.03 -9.75 4.35
C HIS A 158 -1.44 -11.14 4.09
N GLU A 159 -2.01 -11.82 3.11
CA GLU A 159 -1.45 -13.04 2.55
C GLU A 159 -0.72 -12.71 1.26
N LEU A 160 0.45 -13.33 1.07
CA LEU A 160 1.23 -13.15 -0.14
C LEU A 160 0.42 -13.58 -1.36
N THR A 161 0.55 -12.85 -2.46
CA THR A 161 0.01 -13.25 -3.75
C THR A 161 0.43 -14.70 -4.06
N SER A 162 -0.55 -15.60 -4.30
CA SER A 162 -0.34 -17.06 -4.27
C SER A 162 0.71 -17.59 -5.27
N PHE A 163 0.89 -16.91 -6.40
CA PHE A 163 1.87 -17.28 -7.43
C PHE A 163 3.17 -16.45 -7.36
N ALA A 164 3.35 -15.65 -6.31
CA ALA A 164 4.59 -14.92 -6.08
C ALA A 164 5.77 -15.87 -5.82
N LYS A 165 6.95 -15.49 -6.31
CA LYS A 165 8.21 -16.16 -6.04
C LYS A 165 9.13 -15.20 -5.31
N VAL A 166 9.72 -15.67 -4.20
CA VAL A 166 10.54 -14.86 -3.31
C VAL A 166 11.98 -15.38 -3.34
N LYS A 167 12.95 -14.46 -3.55
CA LYS A 167 14.39 -14.73 -3.42
C LYS A 167 15.04 -13.62 -2.60
N GLY A 168 15.34 -13.90 -1.33
CA GLY A 168 15.73 -12.86 -0.37
C GLY A 168 14.62 -11.84 -0.21
N THR A 169 14.92 -10.55 -0.45
CA THR A 169 13.92 -9.47 -0.38
C THR A 169 13.28 -9.12 -1.74
N LYS A 170 13.69 -9.82 -2.81
CA LYS A 170 13.13 -9.66 -4.15
C LYS A 170 11.92 -10.58 -4.30
N ILE A 171 10.86 -10.04 -4.89
CA ILE A 171 9.63 -10.74 -5.20
C ILE A 171 9.33 -10.57 -6.69
N THR A 172 8.95 -11.65 -7.35
CA THR A 172 8.53 -11.68 -8.75
C THR A 172 7.24 -12.49 -8.87
N TYR A 173 6.55 -12.32 -10.00
CA TYR A 173 5.25 -12.94 -10.25
C TYR A 173 5.25 -13.64 -11.61
N PRO A 174 6.09 -14.68 -11.79
CA PRO A 174 6.17 -15.39 -13.06
C PRO A 174 4.86 -16.11 -13.36
N LYS A 175 4.60 -16.40 -14.64
CA LYS A 175 3.51 -17.30 -15.02
C LYS A 175 3.78 -18.66 -14.35
N SER A 176 2.77 -19.27 -13.72
CA SER A 176 2.95 -20.64 -13.23
C SER A 176 3.33 -21.48 -14.43
N ARG A 177 4.40 -22.27 -14.30
CA ARG A 177 4.57 -23.40 -15.21
C ARG A 177 3.36 -24.29 -14.94
N SER A 178 2.52 -24.51 -15.95
CA SER A 178 1.56 -25.59 -15.91
C SER A 178 2.35 -26.84 -15.51
N ALA A 179 1.93 -27.49 -14.42
CA ALA A 179 2.39 -28.84 -14.14
C ALA A 179 1.93 -29.76 -15.28
#